data_AF-A0A4S0MS10-F1
#
_entry.id   AF-A0A4S0MS10-F1
#
_cell.length_a   1.000
_cell.length_b   1.000
_cell.length_c   1.000
_cell.angle_alpha   90.00
_cell.angle_beta   90.00
_cell.angle_gamma   90.00
#
_symmetry.space_group_name_H-M   'P 1'
#
loop_
_entity.id
_entity.type
_entity.pdbx_description
1 polymer ?
#
loop_
_entity_poly.entity_id
_entity_poly.type
_entity_poly.pdbx_seq_one_letter_code
_entity_poly.pdbx_strand_id
1 'polypeptide(L)'
;AEGYAGGELKHGPIALIDENMPVIVIAPHDRIFEKTVSNMQEVAARGGKIILITDAKGAAQAGIKAMETIILPEVPEIISPIIYALPIQMLAYFTAVFMGTDVD
;
A
#
# COMPACT_ATOMS: atom_id res chain seq x y z
N ALA A 1 -12.72 -2.18 -4.44
CA ALA A 1 -11.56 -1.87 -3.58
C ALA A 1 -12.03 -0.97 -2.45
N GLU A 2 -11.45 -1.10 -1.26
CA GLU A 2 -11.82 -0.30 -0.09
C GLU A 2 -10.55 0.22 0.59
N GLY A 3 -10.57 1.49 1.03
CA GLY A 3 -9.44 2.14 1.69
C GLY A 3 -9.68 2.23 3.19
N TYR A 4 -8.68 1.85 3.98
CA TYR A 4 -8.70 1.94 5.44
C TYR A 4 -7.53 2.75 5.96
N ALA A 5 -7.76 3.52 7.02
CA ALA A 5 -6.65 4.04 7.81
C ALA A 5 -5.93 2.87 8.49
N GLY A 6 -4.59 2.83 8.43
CA GLY A 6 -3.82 1.67 8.91
C GLY A 6 -4.10 1.31 10.38
N GLY A 7 -4.35 2.31 11.24
CA GLY A 7 -4.67 2.09 12.65
C GLY A 7 -6.04 1.46 12.91
N GLU A 8 -6.95 1.47 11.93
CA GLU A 8 -8.32 0.95 12.05
C GLU A 8 -8.44 -0.54 11.70
N LEU A 9 -7.38 -1.15 11.14
CA LEU A 9 -7.43 -2.54 10.67
C LEU A 9 -7.93 -3.50 11.77
N LYS A 10 -7.43 -3.35 13.00
CA LYS A 10 -7.78 -4.19 14.15
C LYS A 10 -9.22 -4.05 14.66
N HIS A 11 -9.97 -3.05 14.19
CA HIS A 11 -11.35 -2.80 14.63
C HIS A 11 -12.41 -3.54 13.79
N GLY A 12 -11.97 -4.41 12.87
CA GLY A 12 -12.87 -5.24 12.05
C GLY A 12 -12.26 -5.65 10.72
N PRO A 13 -11.73 -4.72 9.90
CA PRO A 13 -11.26 -5.01 8.54
C PRO A 13 -10.18 -6.10 8.46
N ILE A 14 -9.34 -6.24 9.49
CA ILE A 14 -8.30 -7.27 9.53
C ILE A 14 -8.84 -8.71 9.50
N ALA A 15 -10.12 -8.92 9.82
CA ALA A 15 -10.78 -10.21 9.70
C ALA A 15 -11.02 -10.65 8.25
N LEU A 16 -10.93 -9.72 7.29
CA LEU A 16 -11.11 -9.99 5.86
C LEU A 16 -9.80 -10.39 5.15
N ILE A 17 -8.67 -10.39 5.86
CA ILE A 17 -7.35 -10.69 5.29
C ILE A 17 -7.11 -12.19 5.25
N ASP A 18 -6.78 -12.70 4.07
CA ASP A 18 -6.36 -14.08 3.81
C ASP A 18 -5.29 -14.12 2.69
N GLU A 19 -4.85 -15.32 2.31
CA GLU A 19 -3.87 -15.51 1.23
C GLU A 19 -4.33 -15.11 -0.19
N ASN A 20 -5.61 -14.80 -0.39
CA ASN A 20 -6.17 -14.41 -1.67
C ASN A 20 -6.39 -12.90 -1.78
N MET A 21 -6.46 -12.19 -0.65
CA MET A 21 -6.68 -10.75 -0.61
C MET A 21 -5.38 -9.97 -0.89
N PRO A 22 -5.27 -9.25 -2.04
CA PRO A 22 -4.19 -8.30 -2.24
C PRO A 22 -4.39 -7.06 -1.36
N VAL A 23 -3.34 -6.63 -0.67
CA VAL A 23 -3.35 -5.45 0.20
C VAL A 23 -2.31 -4.45 -0.26
N ILE A 24 -2.77 -3.28 -0.68
CA ILE A 24 -1.89 -2.17 -1.07
C ILE A 24 -1.58 -1.35 0.17
N VAL A 25 -0.31 -1.23 0.51
CA VAL A 25 0.17 -0.44 1.64
C VAL A 25 0.92 0.77 1.12
N ILE A 26 0.47 1.96 1.49
CA ILE A 26 1.15 3.23 1.20
C ILE A 26 1.94 3.64 2.44
N ALA A 27 3.27 3.62 2.35
CA ALA A 27 4.16 3.89 3.47
C ALA A 27 5.37 4.75 3.04
N PRO A 28 5.20 6.06 2.75
CA PRO A 28 6.35 6.96 2.65
C PRO A 28 7.18 6.94 3.94
N HIS A 29 8.49 7.15 3.84
CA HIS A 29 9.37 7.21 5.00
C HIS A 29 9.23 8.58 5.72
N ASP A 30 8.13 8.72 6.46
CA ASP A 30 7.77 9.91 7.23
C ASP A 30 7.60 9.60 8.73
N ARG A 31 7.01 10.55 9.48
CA ARG A 31 6.81 10.44 10.93
C ARG A 31 5.93 9.26 11.37
N ILE A 32 5.12 8.69 10.47
CA ILE A 32 4.21 7.58 10.78
C ILE A 32 4.64 6.26 10.15
N PHE A 33 5.74 6.24 9.37
CA PHE A 33 6.26 5.06 8.68
C PHE A 33 6.31 3.81 9.55
N GLU A 34 6.95 3.88 10.73
CA GLU A 34 7.08 2.76 11.66
C GLU A 34 5.72 2.17 12.07
N LYS A 35 4.72 3.04 12.29
CA LYS A 35 3.35 2.59 12.63
C LYS A 35 2.69 1.92 11.44
N THR A 36 2.88 2.44 10.23
CA THR A 36 2.35 1.85 9.00
C THR A 36 2.99 0.50 8.73
N VAL A 37 4.30 0.36 8.92
CA VAL A 37 5.03 -0.92 8.80
C VAL A 37 4.55 -1.92 9.85
N SER A 38 4.34 -1.50 11.10
CA SER A 38 3.75 -2.38 12.12
C SER A 38 2.38 -2.92 11.69
N ASN A 39 1.50 -2.08 11.16
CA ASN A 39 0.19 -2.53 10.65
C ASN A 39 0.35 -3.48 9.45
N MET A 40 1.31 -3.22 8.57
CA MET A 40 1.64 -4.10 7.45
C MET A 40 2.15 -5.48 7.92
N GLN A 41 2.89 -5.56 9.03
CA GLN A 41 3.29 -6.83 9.64
C GLN A 41 2.09 -7.65 10.12
N GLU A 42 1.06 -7.00 10.67
CA GLU A 42 -0.17 -7.70 11.07
C GLU A 42 -0.92 -8.29 9.88
N VAL A 43 -0.93 -7.59 8.73
CA VAL A 43 -1.47 -8.10 7.47
C VAL A 43 -0.64 -9.29 6.96
N ALA A 44 0.69 -9.17 6.98
CA ALA A 44 1.60 -10.24 6.54
C ALA A 44 1.43 -11.51 7.37
N ALA A 45 1.28 -11.36 8.69
CA ALA A 45 1.08 -12.48 9.63
C ALA A 45 -0.21 -13.27 9.36
N ARG A 46 -1.15 -12.71 8.61
CA ARG A 46 -2.43 -13.34 8.22
C ARG A 46 -2.44 -13.84 6.78
N GLY A 47 -1.30 -13.85 6.11
CA GLY A 47 -1.16 -14.34 4.73
C GLY A 47 -1.50 -13.31 3.65
N GLY A 48 -1.84 -12.06 4.03
CA GLY A 48 -2.18 -11.02 3.07
C GLY A 48 -1.08 -10.78 2.03
N LYS A 49 -1.47 -10.68 0.77
CA LYS A 49 -0.54 -10.43 -0.36
C LYS A 49 -0.23 -8.95 -0.47
N ILE A 50 0.87 -8.53 0.14
CA ILE A 50 1.21 -7.10 0.27
C ILE A 50 1.88 -6.56 -1.00
N ILE A 51 1.35 -5.46 -1.52
CA ILE A 51 2.02 -4.59 -2.49
C ILE A 51 2.40 -3.30 -1.74
N LEU A 52 3.68 -3.03 -1.60
CA LEU A 52 4.19 -1.87 -0.87
C LEU A 52 4.47 -0.70 -1.83
N ILE A 53 3.96 0.48 -1.51
CA ILE A 53 4.27 1.74 -2.20
C ILE A 53 5.02 2.64 -1.21
N THR A 54 6.27 2.95 -1.51
CA THR A 54 7.18 3.63 -0.58
C THR A 54 8.29 4.36 -1.33
N ASP A 55 9.16 5.07 -0.64
CA ASP A 55 10.40 5.63 -1.20
C ASP A 55 11.59 4.69 -0.96
N ALA A 56 12.76 5.05 -1.48
CA ALA A 56 13.96 4.22 -1.36
C ALA A 56 14.39 3.96 0.10
N LYS A 57 14.16 4.90 1.02
CA LYS A 57 14.48 4.74 2.45
C LYS A 57 13.49 3.78 3.09
N GLY A 58 12.20 3.94 2.81
CA GLY A 58 11.16 3.06 3.33
C GLY A 58 11.30 1.63 2.79
N ALA A 59 11.65 1.44 1.52
CA ALA A 59 11.92 0.12 0.96
C ALA A 59 13.07 -0.61 1.68
N ALA A 60 14.13 0.13 2.04
CA ALA A 60 15.26 -0.44 2.78
C ALA A 60 14.93 -0.80 4.23
N GLN A 61 13.96 -0.12 4.86
CA GLN A 61 13.62 -0.27 6.27
C GLN A 61 12.38 -1.10 6.56
N ALA A 62 11.48 -1.29 5.59
CA ALA A 62 10.20 -1.97 5.77
C ALA A 62 10.34 -3.41 6.33
N GLY A 63 11.48 -4.07 6.07
CA GLY A 63 11.88 -5.32 6.74
C GLY A 63 11.02 -6.56 6.43
N ILE A 64 9.99 -6.42 5.59
CA ILE A 64 9.09 -7.50 5.19
C ILE A 64 9.23 -7.76 3.69
N LYS A 65 9.18 -9.04 3.32
CA LYS A 65 9.06 -9.44 1.93
C LYS A 65 7.65 -9.14 1.42
N ALA A 66 7.48 -7.99 0.78
CA ALA A 66 6.29 -7.70 -0.01
C ALA A 66 6.26 -8.60 -1.26
N MET A 67 5.06 -8.84 -1.80
CA MET A 67 4.88 -9.47 -3.11
C MET A 67 5.52 -8.60 -4.19
N GLU A 68 5.24 -7.30 -4.12
CA GLU A 68 5.84 -6.30 -5.01
C GLU A 68 6.09 -5.00 -4.23
N THR A 69 7.09 -4.24 -4.66
CA THR A 69 7.41 -2.92 -4.08
C THR A 69 7.56 -1.88 -5.18
N ILE A 70 6.74 -0.83 -5.11
CA ILE A 70 6.78 0.32 -6.01
C ILE A 70 7.54 1.43 -5.29
N ILE A 71 8.73 1.77 -5.80
CA ILE A 71 9.61 2.78 -5.23
C ILE A 71 9.36 4.13 -5.93
N LEU A 72 8.93 5.12 -5.15
CA LEU A 72 8.72 6.50 -5.58
C LEU A 72 9.95 7.36 -5.27
N PRO A 73 10.13 8.50 -5.97
CA PRO A 73 11.15 9.47 -5.61
C PRO A 73 10.88 10.06 -4.21
N GLU A 74 11.95 10.46 -3.52
CA GLU A 74 11.84 11.25 -2.30
C GLU A 74 11.26 12.63 -2.65
N VAL A 75 10.19 13.01 -1.95
CA VAL A 75 9.48 14.28 -2.17
C VAL A 75 9.16 14.94 -0.82
N PRO A 76 9.00 16.28 -0.77
CA PRO A 76 8.55 16.96 0.44
C PRO A 76 7.22 16.39 0.96
N GLU A 77 7.11 16.23 2.28
CA GLU A 77 5.93 15.65 2.97
C GLU A 77 4.61 16.34 2.55
N ILE A 78 4.64 17.65 2.29
CA ILE A 78 3.45 18.41 1.90
C ILE A 78 2.88 18.01 0.53
N ILE A 79 3.71 17.51 -0.39
CA ILE A 79 3.27 17.06 -1.72
C ILE A 79 3.20 15.54 -1.83
N SER A 80 3.69 14.79 -0.83
CA SER A 80 3.71 13.33 -0.88
C SER A 80 2.32 12.71 -1.13
N PRO A 81 1.19 13.21 -0.58
CA PRO A 81 -0.12 12.61 -0.86
C PRO A 81 -0.52 12.68 -2.34
N ILE A 82 -0.10 13.74 -3.04
CA ILE A 82 -0.38 13.92 -4.47
C ILE A 82 0.41 12.91 -5.29
N ILE A 83 1.72 12.79 -5.00
CA ILE A 83 2.61 11.90 -5.75
C ILE A 83 2.26 10.43 -5.51
N TYR A 84 1.93 10.06 -4.27
CA TYR A 84 1.55 8.70 -3.91
C TYR A 84 0.15 8.29 -4.39
N ALA A 85 -0.67 9.22 -4.87
CA ALA A 85 -1.93 8.89 -5.55
C ALA A 85 -1.71 8.36 -6.98
N LEU A 86 -0.61 8.75 -7.65
CA LEU A 86 -0.36 8.40 -9.05
C LEU A 86 -0.30 6.88 -9.29
N PRO A 87 0.42 6.06 -8.50
CA PRO A 87 0.41 4.61 -8.68
C PRO A 87 -0.97 3.98 -8.52
N ILE A 88 -1.81 4.55 -7.64
CA ILE A 88 -3.19 4.07 -7.42
C ILE A 88 -4.06 4.38 -8.65
N GLN A 89 -3.91 5.58 -9.22
CA GLN A 89 -4.57 5.94 -10.48
C GLN A 89 -4.13 5.03 -11.63
N MET A 90 -2.83 4.76 -11.75
CA MET A 90 -2.29 3.86 -12.77
C MET A 90 -2.82 2.43 -12.57
N LEU A 91 -2.88 1.95 -11.33
CA LEU A 91 -3.44 0.63 -11.03
C LEU A 91 -4.92 0.55 -11.46
N ALA A 92 -5.72 1.57 -11.15
CA ALA A 92 -7.12 1.61 -11.57
C ALA A 92 -7.24 1.59 -13.10
N TYR A 93 -6.49 2.45 -13.79
CA TYR A 93 -6.46 2.53 -15.25
C TYR A 93 -6.09 1.18 -15.88
N PHE A 94 -4.96 0.59 -15.49
CA PHE A 94 -4.52 -0.68 -16.06
C PHE A 94 -5.44 -1.85 -15.71
N THR A 95 -6.07 -1.83 -14.54
CA THR A 95 -7.11 -2.82 -14.18
C THR A 95 -8.30 -2.71 -15.12
N ALA A 96 -8.81 -1.50 -15.35
CA ALA A 96 -9.94 -1.27 -16.25
C ALA A 96 -9.62 -1.66 -17.71
N VAL A 97 -8.45 -1.26 -18.22
CA VAL A 97 -7.97 -1.68 -19.54
C VAL A 97 -7.86 -3.20 -19.64
N PHE A 98 -7.28 -3.85 -18.63
CA PHE A 98 -7.15 -5.31 -18.59
C PHE A 98 -8.51 -6.02 -18.57
N MET A 99 -9.49 -5.45 -17.87
CA MET A 99 -10.86 -5.96 -17.79
C MET A 99 -11.70 -5.66 -19.05
N GLY A 100 -11.19 -4.84 -19.98
CA GLY A 100 -11.93 -4.42 -21.18
C GLY A 100 -13.12 -3.51 -20.87
N THR A 101 -13.08 -2.81 -19.74
CA THR A 101 -14.10 -1.81 -19.37
C THR A 101 -13.77 -0.46 -19.98
N ASP A 102 -14.78 0.39 -20.17
CA ASP A 102 -14.55 1.78 -20.58
C ASP A 102 -13.81 2.54 -19.46
N VAL A 103 -12.80 3.32 -19.85
CA VAL A 103 -11.93 4.09 -18.94
C VAL A 103 -12.24 5.58 -18.97
N ASP A 104 -12.93 6.04 -20.02
CA ASP A 104 -13.39 7.42 -20.21
C ASP A 104 -14.84 7.58 -19.70
#